data_AF-A0A7U9XXE7-F1
#
_entry.id   AF-A0A7U9XXE7-F1
#
_cell.length_a   1.000
_cell.length_b   1.000
_cell.length_c   1.000
_cell.angle_alpha   90.00
_cell.angle_beta   90.00
_cell.angle_gamma   90.00
#
_symmetry.space_group_name_H-M   'P 1'
#
loop_
_entity.id
_entity.type
_entity.pdbx_description
1 polymer ?
#
loop_
_entity_poly.entity_id
_entity_poly.type
_entity_poly.pdbx_seq_one_letter_code
_entity_poly.pdbx_strand_id
1 'polypeptide(L)' 'MFADKLKEFRNKLNMSQRDIASKLDITQQGYCRWENGTSFPNEEKLIKLCEALVCTPNDLLEIKGKYTMAMDKLA' A
#
# COMPACT_ATOMS: atom_id res chain seq x y z
N MET A 1 -8.63 3.48 7.94
CA MET A 1 -7.24 3.18 8.35
C MET A 1 -6.38 2.82 7.14
N PHE A 2 -6.39 1.58 6.62
CA PHE A 2 -5.61 1.23 5.41
C PHE A 2 -6.17 1.82 4.11
N ALA A 3 -7.47 1.61 3.86
CA ALA A 3 -8.15 2.08 2.65
C ALA A 3 -8.06 3.61 2.47
N ASP A 4 -8.20 4.36 3.56
CA ASP A 4 -8.05 5.82 3.57
C ASP A 4 -6.62 6.24 3.23
N LYS A 5 -5.61 5.51 3.72
CA LYS A 5 -4.20 5.78 3.40
C LYS A 5 -3.89 5.56 1.93
N LEU A 6 -4.43 4.50 1.31
CA LEU A 6 -4.29 4.29 -0.13
C LEU A 6 -4.75 5.51 -0.93
N LYS A 7 -5.95 6.00 -0.61
CA LYS A 7 -6.54 7.18 -1.24
C LYS A 7 -5.71 8.44 -0.97
N GLU A 8 -5.24 8.62 0.26
CA GLU A 8 -4.39 9.74 0.67
C GLU A 8 -3.09 9.79 -0.13
N PHE A 9 -2.32 8.69 -0.15
CA PHE A 9 -1.04 8.60 -0.87
C PHE A 9 -1.23 8.73 -2.38
N ARG A 10 -2.25 8.08 -2.94
CA ARG A 10 -2.58 8.21 -4.37
C ARG A 10 -2.87 9.67 -4.74
N ASN A 11 -3.66 10.38 -3.93
CA ASN A 11 -3.98 11.78 -4.17
C ASN A 11 -2.75 12.69 -4.03
N LYS A 12 -1.84 12.42 -3.07
CA LYS A 12 -0.56 13.13 -2.93
C LYS A 12 0.32 13.00 -4.18
N LEU A 13 0.21 11.88 -4.89
CA LEU A 13 0.91 11.63 -6.16
C LEU A 13 0.15 12.12 -7.40
N ASN A 14 -1.03 12.75 -7.23
CA ASN A 14 -1.93 13.17 -8.34
C ASN A 14 -2.28 12.03 -9.30
N MET A 15 -2.42 10.79 -8.79
CA MET A 15 -2.75 9.63 -9.60
C MET A 15 -4.24 9.28 -9.49
N SER A 16 -4.82 8.78 -10.58
CA SER A 16 -6.16 8.17 -10.56
C SER A 16 -6.09 6.71 -10.08
N GLN A 17 -7.24 6.15 -9.70
CA GLN A 17 -7.33 4.71 -9.37
C GLN A 17 -6.88 3.82 -10.55
N ARG A 18 -7.07 4.30 -11.78
CA ARG A 18 -6.64 3.59 -12.99
C ARG A 18 -5.11 3.61 -13.15
N ASP A 19 -4.47 4.72 -12.82
CA ASP A 19 -3.01 4.86 -12.93
C ASP A 19 -2.28 3.92 -11.96
N ILE A 20 -2.74 3.85 -10.71
CA ILE A 20 -2.18 2.90 -9.74
C ILE A 20 -2.48 1.46 -10.17
N ALA A 21 -3.71 1.15 -10.59
CA ALA A 21 -4.05 -0.20 -11.04
C ALA A 21 -3.18 -0.66 -12.22
N SER A 22 -2.89 0.24 -13.16
CA SER A 22 -1.98 -0.04 -14.29
C SER A 22 -0.56 -0.34 -13.83
N LYS A 23 -0.04 0.38 -12.83
CA LYS A 23 1.30 0.11 -12.25
C LYS A 23 1.38 -1.24 -11.53
N LEU A 24 0.26 -1.70 -10.97
CA LEU A 24 0.18 -2.93 -10.19
C LEU A 24 -0.20 -4.16 -11.02
N ASP A 25 -0.45 -3.97 -12.32
CA ASP A 25 -0.99 -5.00 -13.21
C ASP A 25 -2.25 -5.67 -12.61
N ILE A 26 -3.24 -4.83 -12.29
CA ILE A 26 -4.56 -5.22 -11.80
C ILE A 26 -5.64 -4.38 -12.47
N THR A 27 -6.90 -4.78 -12.32
CA THR A 27 -8.02 -3.96 -12.78
C THR A 27 -8.24 -2.74 -11.87
N GLN A 28 -8.73 -1.64 -12.45
CA GLN A 28 -9.17 -0.47 -11.68
C GLN A 28 -10.18 -0.86 -10.59
N GLN A 29 -11.09 -1.79 -10.88
CA GLN A 29 -12.07 -2.30 -9.92
C GLN A 29 -11.41 -3.05 -8.77
N GLY A 30 -10.34 -3.82 -9.03
CA GLY A 30 -9.54 -4.46 -7.99
C GLY A 30 -8.95 -3.45 -7.02
N TYR A 31 -8.32 -2.39 -7.54
CA TYR A 31 -7.78 -1.31 -6.70
C TYR A 31 -8.88 -0.54 -5.95
N CYS A 32 -10.02 -0.27 -6.61
CA CYS A 32 -11.16 0.40 -5.99
C CYS A 32 -11.72 -0.40 -4.80
N ARG A 33 -11.74 -1.74 -4.88
CA ARG A 33 -12.15 -2.58 -3.74
C ARG A 33 -11.24 -2.40 -2.52
N TRP A 34 -9.93 -2.20 -2.74
CA TRP A 34 -8.99 -1.89 -1.66
C TRP A 34 -9.23 -0.50 -1.06
N GLU A 35 -9.43 0.54 -1.89
CA GLU A 35 -9.76 1.89 -1.40
C GLU A 35 -11.14 1.97 -0.72
N ASN A 36 -12.03 1.02 -0.98
CA ASN A 36 -13.32 0.89 -0.30
C ASN A 36 -13.29 -0.09 0.89
N GLY A 37 -12.14 -0.73 1.17
CA GLY A 37 -11.99 -1.68 2.27
C GLY A 37 -12.76 -2.99 2.11
N THR A 38 -13.20 -3.32 0.90
CA THR A 38 -13.98 -4.55 0.60
C THR A 38 -13.10 -5.75 0.23
N SER A 39 -11.80 -5.51 -0.01
CA SER A 39 -10.77 -6.53 -0.11
C SER A 39 -9.42 -5.98 0.32
N PHE A 40 -8.43 -6.86 0.42
CA PHE A 40 -7.07 -6.51 0.83
C PHE A 40 -6.06 -7.09 -0.18
N PRO A 41 -4.95 -6.39 -0.50
CA PRO A 41 -3.91 -6.94 -1.36
C PRO A 41 -3.19 -8.12 -0.69
N ASN A 42 -2.74 -9.09 -1.47
CA ASN A 42 -1.83 -10.11 -0.95
C ASN A 42 -0.41 -9.55 -0.77
N GLU A 43 0.50 -10.37 -0.27
CA GLU A 43 1.89 -10.02 0.04
C GLU A 43 2.61 -9.37 -1.16
N GLU A 44 2.55 -10.02 -2.33
CA GLU A 44 3.19 -9.53 -3.55
C GLU A 44 2.62 -8.18 -4.00
N LYS A 45 1.29 -8.04 -3.99
CA LYS A 45 0.62 -6.80 -4.38
C LYS A 45 0.86 -5.69 -3.35
N LEU A 46 1.02 -6.01 -2.06
CA LEU A 46 1.35 -5.02 -1.03
C LEU A 46 2.74 -4.42 -1.28
N ILE A 47 3.73 -5.25 -1.64
CA ILE A 47 5.09 -4.78 -1.98
C ILE A 47 5.04 -3.84 -3.18
N LYS A 48 4.42 -4.26 -4.29
CA LYS A 48 4.25 -3.43 -5.49
C LYS A 48 3.50 -2.13 -5.21
N LEU A 49 2.54 -2.18 -4.30
CA LEU A 49 1.74 -1.02 -3.91
C LEU A 49 2.56 -0.02 -3.09
N CYS A 50 3.46 -0.49 -2.22
CA CYS A 50 4.43 0.35 -1.53
C CYS A 50 5.37 1.05 -2.53
N GLU A 51 5.86 0.34 -3.54
CA GLU A 51 6.68 0.91 -4.63
C GLU A 51 5.90 1.96 -5.45
N ALA A 52 4.67 1.64 -5.85
CA ALA A 52 3.84 2.52 -6.67
C ALA A 52 3.42 3.80 -5.94
N LEU A 53 3.20 3.72 -4.62
CA LEU A 53 2.81 4.84 -3.76
C LEU A 53 3.99 5.54 -3.07
N VAL A 54 5.22 5.08 -3.30
CA VAL A 54 6.45 5.61 -2.70
C VAL A 54 6.32 5.71 -1.18
N CYS A 55 5.94 4.59 -0.56
CA CYS A 55 5.72 4.50 0.89
C CYS A 55 6.16 3.12 1.42
N THR A 56 6.13 2.95 2.74
CA THR A 56 6.36 1.68 3.41
C THR A 56 5.04 1.03 3.83
N PRO A 57 5.02 -0.29 4.10
CA PRO A 57 3.85 -0.94 4.69
C PRO A 57 3.39 -0.29 6.01
N ASN A 58 4.33 0.25 6.80
CA ASN A 58 4.04 0.93 8.06
C ASN A 58 3.22 2.20 7.83
N ASP A 59 3.50 2.94 6.76
CA ASP A 59 2.77 4.16 6.40
C ASP A 59 1.31 3.85 6.06
N LEU A 60 1.06 2.71 5.41
CA LEU A 60 -0.27 2.27 5.01
C LEU A 60 -1.06 1.60 6.14
N LEU A 61 -0.37 0.89 7.03
CA LEU A 61 -0.96 0.14 8.15
C LEU A 61 -0.96 0.92 9.47
N GLU A 62 -0.41 2.14 9.48
CA GLU A 62 -0.27 3.01 10.65
C GLU A 62 0.44 2.32 11.83
N ILE A 63 1.44 1.48 11.53
CA ILE A 63 2.23 0.77 12.54
C ILE A 63 3.24 1.75 13.14
N LYS A 64 3.01 2.18 14.40
CA LYS A 64 3.86 3.13 15.14
C LYS A 64 5.13 2.51 15.76
N GLY A 65 5.64 1.42 15.20
CA GLY A 65 6.85 0.74 15.67
C GLY A 65 7.94 0.72 14.59
N LYS A 66 9.20 0.93 14.99
CA LYS A 66 10.34 0.56 14.14
C LYS A 66 10.41 -0.97 14.12
N TYR A 67 10.29 -1.60 12.95
CA TYR A 67 10.69 -2.99 12.81
C TYR A 67 12.21 -3.05 13.00
N THR A 68 12.67 -3.44 14.19
CA THR A 68 14.00 -4.04 14.35
C THR A 68 13.84 -5.52 14.04
N MET A 69 14.61 -6.03 13.09
CA MET A 69 14.70 -7.48 12.91
C MET A 69 15.13 -8.08 14.25
N ALA A 70 14.53 -9.19 14.68
CA ALA A 70 15.03 -9.93 15.84
C ALA A 70 16.54 -10.33 15.68
N MET A 71 17.08 -10.24 14.45
CA MET A 71 18.48 -10.42 14.11
C MET A 71 19.41 -9.25 14.51
N ASP A 72 18.90 -8.05 14.80
CA ASP A 72 19.75 -6.94 15.29
C ASP A 72 20.24 -7.18 16.72
N LYS A 73 19.68 -8.17 17.41
CA LYS A 73 20.12 -8.62 18.75
C LYS A 73 21.05 -9.85 18.70
N LEU A 74 21.44 -10.28 17.50
CA LEU A 74 22.37 -11.40 17.26
C LEU A 74 23.73 -10.93 16.72
N ALA A 75 24.02 -9.63 16.79
CA ALA A 75 25.35 -9.06 16.55
C ALA A 75 26.03 -8.67 17.87
#